data_AF-A0A2N1R2T1-F1
#
_entry.id   AF-A0A2N1R2T1-F1
#
_cell.length_a   1.000
_cell.length_b   1.000
_cell.length_c   1.000
_cell.angle_alpha   90.00
_cell.angle_beta   90.00
_cell.angle_gamma   90.00
#
_symmetry.space_group_name_H-M   'P 1'
#
loop_
_entity.id
_entity.type
_entity.pdbx_description
1 polymer ?
#
loop_
_entity_poly.entity_id
_entity_poly.type
_entity_poly.pdbx_seq_one_letter_code
_entity_poly.pdbx_strand_id
1 'polypeptide(L)'
;MLQNSISWTEELGRYMMIWMAYLGAALATREEAHVGITAVVALFPPAGRRVLEFFTRSIVITFLVIVLVMSFTHLASLSIQKSSAMEIPMAIPYLAVTVGLFLMAIENVLFLIGFRWEPEAPVEGK
;
A
#
# COMPACT_ATOMS: atom_id res chain seq x y z
N MET A 1 -33.86 2.32 18.41
CA MET A 1 -32.75 2.43 19.39
C MET A 1 -31.59 1.44 19.15
N LEU A 2 -31.80 0.25 18.55
CA LEU A 2 -30.68 -0.68 18.26
C LEU A 2 -29.77 -0.27 17.08
N GLN A 3 -30.22 0.62 16.19
CA GLN A 3 -29.45 1.00 14.99
C GLN A 3 -28.16 1.78 15.31
N ASN A 4 -28.19 2.72 16.27
CA ASN A 4 -27.02 3.55 16.59
C ASN A 4 -25.80 2.75 17.06
N SER A 5 -25.99 1.66 17.81
CA SER A 5 -24.87 0.82 18.29
C SER A 5 -24.22 -0.01 17.18
N ILE A 6 -24.90 -0.21 16.05
CA ILE A 6 -24.36 -0.96 14.91
C ILE A 6 -23.59 -0.02 13.97
N SER A 7 -24.13 1.17 13.68
CA SER A 7 -23.51 2.09 12.70
C SER A 7 -22.07 2.51 13.03
N TRP A 8 -21.74 2.78 14.30
CA TRP A 8 -20.34 3.11 14.66
C TRP A 8 -19.40 1.91 14.52
N THR A 9 -19.89 0.70 14.80
CA THR A 9 -19.10 -0.54 14.67
C THR A 9 -18.87 -0.88 13.20
N GLU A 10 -19.87 -0.68 12.35
CA GLU A 10 -19.76 -0.84 10.89
C GLU A 10 -18.77 0.18 10.29
N GLU A 11 -18.85 1.44 10.72
CA GLU A 11 -17.95 2.51 10.28
C GLU A 11 -16.49 2.23 10.70
N LEU A 12 -16.26 1.87 11.97
CA LEU A 12 -14.97 1.45 12.48
C LEU A 12 -14.41 0.23 11.75
N GLY A 13 -15.24 -0.80 11.54
CA GLY A 13 -14.85 -2.01 10.80
C GLY A 13 -14.41 -1.68 9.37
N ARG A 14 -15.13 -0.77 8.68
CA ARG A 14 -14.76 -0.28 7.35
C ARG A 14 -13.40 0.42 7.37
N TYR A 15 -13.12 1.25 8.37
CA TYR A 15 -11.84 1.95 8.49
C TYR A 15 -10.69 0.99 8.78
N MET A 16 -10.88 0.00 9.65
CA MET A 16 -9.87 -1.03 9.90
C MET A 16 -9.61 -1.89 8.66
N MET A 17 -10.63 -2.24 7.87
CA MET A 17 -10.43 -2.94 6.58
C MET A 17 -9.60 -2.13 5.59
N ILE A 18 -9.80 -0.80 5.50
CA ILE A 18 -8.99 0.07 4.65
C ILE A 18 -7.53 0.05 5.14
N TRP A 19 -7.27 0.23 6.44
CA TRP A 19 -5.92 0.14 7.01
C TRP A 19 -5.24 -1.21 6.74
N MET A 20 -5.92 -2.32 6.97
CA MET A 20 -5.39 -3.66 6.70
C MET A 20 -5.11 -3.89 5.21
N ALA A 21 -5.97 -3.42 4.31
CA ALA A 21 -5.77 -3.55 2.87
C ALA A 21 -4.51 -2.81 2.39
N TYR A 22 -4.32 -1.56 2.82
CA TYR A 22 -3.16 -0.76 2.40
C TYR A 22 -1.85 -1.22 3.03
N LEU A 23 -1.85 -1.63 4.31
CA LEU A 23 -0.67 -2.21 4.96
C LEU A 23 -0.32 -3.59 4.38
N GLY A 24 -1.31 -4.44 4.14
CA GLY A 24 -1.12 -5.75 3.50
C GLY A 24 -0.61 -5.64 2.07
N ALA A 25 -1.08 -4.66 1.29
CA ALA A 25 -0.58 -4.41 -0.05
C ALA A 25 0.86 -3.84 -0.05
N ALA A 26 1.25 -3.06 0.96
CA ALA A 26 2.65 -2.66 1.15
C ALA A 26 3.55 -3.87 1.45
N LEU A 27 3.09 -4.78 2.32
CA LEU A 27 3.80 -6.04 2.61
C LEU A 27 3.91 -6.95 1.37
N ALA A 28 2.83 -7.11 0.59
CA ALA A 28 2.86 -7.86 -0.66
C ALA A 28 3.79 -7.24 -1.72
N THR A 29 4.01 -5.93 -1.70
CA THR A 29 4.94 -5.24 -2.59
C THR A 29 6.40 -5.61 -2.28
N ARG A 30 6.73 -5.82 -1.00
CA ARG A 30 8.04 -6.31 -0.52
C ARG A 30 8.30 -7.76 -0.92
N GLU A 31 7.25 -8.59 -0.94
CA GLU A 31 7.30 -9.98 -1.46
C GLU A 31 7.34 -10.07 -3.00
N GLU A 32 7.59 -8.94 -3.69
CA GLU A 32 7.65 -8.85 -5.16
C GLU A 32 6.39 -9.35 -5.88
N ALA A 33 5.20 -9.15 -5.30
CA ALA A 33 3.92 -9.62 -5.83
C ALA A 33 3.48 -9.01 -7.19
N HIS A 34 4.37 -8.34 -7.93
CA HIS A 34 4.21 -7.99 -9.35
C HIS A 34 4.34 -9.20 -10.29
N VAL A 35 3.86 -10.37 -9.85
CA VAL A 35 4.03 -11.70 -10.45
C VAL A 35 3.74 -11.72 -11.95
N GLY A 36 2.72 -11.00 -12.40
CA GLY A 36 2.33 -10.93 -13.81
C GLY A 36 3.42 -10.34 -14.71
N ILE A 37 4.18 -9.34 -14.23
CA ILE A 37 5.30 -8.78 -15.00
C ILE A 37 6.54 -9.65 -14.83
N THR A 38 6.79 -10.19 -13.64
CA THR A 38 7.89 -11.14 -13.38
C THR A 38 7.84 -12.36 -14.31
N ALA A 39 6.65 -12.87 -14.63
CA ALA A 39 6.46 -13.96 -15.59
C ALA A 39 6.85 -13.58 -17.04
N VAL A 40 6.49 -12.37 -17.50
CA VAL A 40 6.87 -11.87 -18.84
C VAL A 40 8.38 -11.58 -18.89
N VAL A 41 8.91 -10.97 -17.84
CA VAL A 41 10.35 -10.69 -17.66
C VAL A 41 11.19 -11.97 -17.68
N ALA A 42 10.68 -13.07 -17.11
CA ALA A 42 11.38 -14.36 -17.07
C ALA A 42 11.58 -15.02 -18.45
N LEU A 43 10.87 -14.57 -19.48
CA LEU A 43 11.06 -15.03 -20.87
C LEU A 43 12.28 -14.40 -21.55
N PHE A 44 12.89 -13.36 -20.97
CA PHE A 44 14.01 -12.62 -21.57
C PHE A 44 15.37 -13.07 -21.04
N PRO A 45 16.45 -12.99 -21.86
CA PRO A 45 17.81 -13.23 -21.40
C PRO A 45 18.22 -12.24 -20.28
N PRO A 46 19.19 -12.60 -19.41
CA PRO A 46 19.46 -11.92 -18.15
C PRO A 46 19.78 -10.42 -18.26
N ALA A 47 20.34 -9.97 -19.38
CA ALA A 47 20.56 -8.55 -19.65
C ALA A 47 19.25 -7.78 -19.92
N GLY A 48 18.36 -8.33 -20.75
CA GLY A 48 17.05 -7.74 -21.04
C GLY A 48 16.14 -7.76 -19.83
N ARG A 49 16.19 -8.84 -19.03
CA ARG A 49 15.48 -8.97 -17.75
C ARG A 49 15.74 -7.80 -16.80
N ARG A 50 17.01 -7.46 -16.52
CA ARG A 50 17.35 -6.33 -15.63
C ARG A 50 16.83 -4.98 -16.13
N VAL A 51 16.92 -4.72 -17.43
CA VAL A 51 16.42 -3.47 -18.04
C VAL A 51 14.90 -3.39 -17.90
N LEU A 52 14.19 -4.49 -18.12
CA LEU A 52 12.73 -4.54 -18.06
C LEU A 52 12.21 -4.48 -16.61
N GLU A 53 12.91 -5.09 -15.64
CA GLU A 53 12.66 -4.93 -14.20
C GLU A 53 12.85 -3.48 -13.74
N PHE A 54 13.96 -2.84 -14.14
CA PHE A 54 14.24 -1.44 -13.81
C PHE A 54 13.19 -0.49 -14.39
N PHE A 55 12.83 -0.67 -15.67
CA PHE A 55 11.82 0.14 -16.35
C PHE A 55 10.43 -0.02 -15.70
N THR A 56 10.04 -1.27 -15.40
CA THR A 56 8.78 -1.57 -14.72
C THR A 56 8.71 -0.91 -13.35
N ARG A 57 9.74 -1.08 -12.51
CA ARG A 57 9.77 -0.50 -11.17
C ARG A 57 9.81 1.04 -11.21
N SER A 58 10.47 1.63 -12.21
CA SER A 58 10.43 3.08 -12.44
C SER A 58 9.02 3.59 -12.74
N ILE A 59 8.24 2.86 -13.56
CA ILE A 59 6.81 3.18 -13.82
C ILE A 59 5.99 3.05 -12.53
N VAL A 60 6.15 1.96 -11.76
CA VAL A 60 5.42 1.74 -10.50
C VAL A 60 5.73 2.86 -9.50
N ILE A 61 7.00 3.22 -9.31
CA ILE A 61 7.39 4.34 -8.42
C ILE A 61 6.79 5.66 -8.90
N THR A 62 6.82 5.93 -10.21
CA THR A 62 6.23 7.17 -10.77
C THR A 62 4.73 7.24 -10.50
N PHE A 63 4.01 6.14 -10.69
CA PHE A 63 2.59 6.03 -10.37
C PHE A 63 2.34 6.23 -8.86
N LEU A 64 3.07 5.54 -8.00
CA LEU A 64 2.95 5.67 -6.54
C LEU A 64 3.19 7.11 -6.08
N VAL A 65 4.20 7.80 -6.61
CA VAL A 65 4.50 9.20 -6.28
C VAL A 65 3.37 10.14 -6.71
N ILE A 66 2.82 9.96 -7.92
CA ILE A 66 1.68 10.77 -8.40
C ILE A 66 0.47 10.61 -7.48
N VAL A 67 0.09 9.37 -7.18
CA VAL A 67 -1.08 9.09 -6.31
C VAL A 67 -0.82 9.55 -4.87
N LEU A 68 0.41 9.46 -4.36
CA LEU A 68 0.79 9.94 -3.04
C LEU A 68 0.64 11.47 -2.94
N VAL A 69 1.11 12.23 -3.94
CA VAL A 69 0.95 13.70 -3.98
C VAL A 69 -0.53 14.09 -4.05
N MET A 70 -1.32 13.41 -4.89
CA MET A 70 -2.77 13.62 -4.94
C MET A 70 -3.47 13.26 -3.61
N SER A 71 -3.02 12.20 -2.94
CA SER A 71 -3.53 11.79 -1.63
C SER A 71 -3.30 12.88 -0.58
N PHE A 72 -2.11 13.48 -0.52
CA PHE A 72 -1.81 14.60 0.39
C PHE A 72 -2.67 15.84 0.14
N THR A 73 -2.89 16.24 -1.11
CA THR A 73 -3.74 17.41 -1.41
C THR A 73 -5.21 17.15 -1.06
N HIS A 74 -5.70 15.92 -1.23
CA HIS A 74 -7.04 15.51 -0.84
C HIS A 74 -7.21 15.37 0.68
N LEU A 75 -6.16 14.97 1.40
CA LEU A 75 -6.19 14.83 2.85
C LEU A 75 -6.49 16.15 3.57
N ALA A 76 -5.97 17.26 3.03
CA ALA A 76 -6.23 18.60 3.55
C ALA A 76 -7.73 18.95 3.51
N SER A 77 -8.45 18.65 2.43
CA SER A 77 -9.89 18.93 2.30
C SER A 77 -10.76 17.99 3.16
N LEU A 78 -10.30 16.74 3.34
CA LEU A 78 -11.00 15.74 4.16
C LEU A 78 -10.91 15.99 5.67
N SER A 79 -9.96 16.81 6.14
CA SER A 79 -9.87 17.21 7.56
C SER A 79 -11.11 17.96 8.07
N ILE A 80 -11.85 18.60 7.17
CA ILE A 80 -13.06 19.40 7.46
C ILE A 80 -14.31 18.49 7.50
N GLN A 81 -14.27 17.32 6.85
CA GLN A 81 -15.41 16.40 6.78
C GLN A 81 -15.37 15.39 7.92
N LYS A 82 -16.42 15.37 8.73
CA LYS A 82 -16.63 14.37 9.79
C LYS A 82 -17.43 13.17 9.28
N SER A 83 -17.17 12.01 9.84
CA SER A 83 -17.95 10.78 9.62
C SER A 83 -19.35 10.89 10.24
N SER A 84 -20.32 10.11 9.74
CA SER A 84 -21.73 10.30 10.10
C SER A 84 -22.17 9.58 11.38
N ALA A 85 -21.45 8.55 11.81
CA ALA A 85 -21.78 7.77 13.01
C ALA A 85 -20.79 7.98 14.17
N MET A 86 -19.49 8.09 13.87
CA MET A 86 -18.43 8.32 14.86
C MET A 86 -18.03 9.80 15.02
N GLU A 87 -18.49 10.70 14.16
CA GLU A 87 -18.09 12.12 14.09
C GLU A 87 -16.57 12.38 13.95
N ILE A 88 -15.78 11.38 13.59
CA ILE A 88 -14.32 11.52 13.45
C ILE A 88 -13.95 12.11 12.09
N PRO A 89 -12.82 12.84 11.97
CA PRO A 89 -12.38 13.37 10.68
C PRO A 89 -12.12 12.25 9.66
N MET A 90 -12.66 12.38 8.45
CA MET A 90 -12.46 11.43 7.35
C MET A 90 -10.99 11.34 6.89
N ALA A 91 -10.13 12.26 7.34
CA ALA A 91 -8.68 12.14 7.22
C ALA A 91 -8.12 10.84 7.85
N ILE A 92 -8.71 10.29 8.92
CA ILE A 92 -8.19 9.08 9.61
C ILE A 92 -8.21 7.83 8.70
N PRO A 93 -9.34 7.43 8.08
CA PRO A 93 -9.32 6.32 7.12
C PRO A 93 -8.56 6.64 5.83
N TYR A 94 -8.53 7.90 5.37
CA TYR A 94 -7.77 8.26 4.17
C TYR A 94 -6.24 8.31 4.40
N LEU A 95 -5.78 8.52 5.63
CA LEU A 95 -4.35 8.39 5.98
C LEU A 95 -3.80 6.99 5.69
N ALA A 96 -4.63 5.94 5.77
CA ALA A 96 -4.25 4.58 5.39
C ALA A 96 -3.73 4.51 3.94
N VAL A 97 -4.37 5.25 3.03
CA VAL A 97 -3.99 5.36 1.62
C VAL A 97 -2.59 5.98 1.52
N THR A 98 -2.39 7.13 2.16
CA THR A 98 -1.13 7.88 2.14
C THR A 98 0.02 7.06 2.74
N VAL A 99 -0.21 6.42 3.89
CA VAL A 99 0.79 5.58 4.58
C VAL A 99 1.12 4.32 3.77
N GLY A 100 0.10 3.62 3.23
CA GLY A 100 0.30 2.43 2.40
C GLY A 100 1.11 2.73 1.14
N LEU A 101 0.74 3.78 0.39
CA LEU A 101 1.46 4.21 -0.81
C LEU A 101 2.89 4.64 -0.50
N PHE A 102 3.12 5.32 0.63
CA PHE A 102 4.45 5.71 1.08
C PHE A 102 5.32 4.50 1.39
N LEU A 103 4.79 3.50 2.10
CA LEU A 103 5.50 2.24 2.36
C LEU A 103 5.79 1.46 1.07
N MET A 104 4.83 1.35 0.15
CA MET A 104 5.04 0.72 -1.18
C MET A 104 6.16 1.41 -1.98
N ALA A 105 6.23 2.75 -1.90
CA ALA A 105 7.27 3.52 -2.58
C ALA A 105 8.64 3.26 -1.95
N ILE A 106 8.73 3.19 -0.62
CA ILE A 106 9.96 2.82 0.10
C ILE A 106 10.42 1.41 -0.31
N GLU A 107 9.56 0.40 -0.28
CA GLU A 107 9.93 -0.99 -0.63
C GLU A 107 10.43 -1.11 -2.07
N ASN A 108 9.80 -0.40 -3.02
CA ASN A 108 10.29 -0.35 -4.40
C ASN A 108 11.65 0.35 -4.54
N VAL A 109 11.92 1.40 -3.77
CA VAL A 109 13.21 2.10 -3.77
C VAL A 109 14.30 1.26 -3.10
N LEU A 110 14.00 0.60 -1.98
CA LEU A 110 14.91 -0.34 -1.30
C LEU A 110 15.34 -1.47 -2.24
N PHE A 111 14.39 -2.05 -2.98
CA PHE A 111 14.71 -3.06 -3.99
C PHE A 111 15.65 -2.52 -5.07
N LEU A 112 15.43 -1.31 -5.60
CA LEU A 112 16.31 -0.69 -6.61
C LEU A 112 17.73 -0.44 -6.09
N ILE A 113 17.88 -0.18 -4.79
CA ILE A 113 19.19 -0.01 -4.13
C ILE A 113 19.90 -1.38 -3.93
N GLY A 114 19.19 -2.49 -4.17
CA GLY A 114 19.70 -3.85 -3.96
C GLY A 114 19.56 -4.32 -2.50
N PHE A 115 18.81 -3.60 -1.67
CA PHE A 115 18.42 -4.09 -0.35
C PHE A 115 17.34 -5.16 -0.53
N ARG A 116 17.75 -6.43 -0.44
CA ARG A 116 16.84 -7.57 -0.47
C ARG A 116 16.47 -7.93 0.96
N TRP A 117 15.17 -7.98 1.25
CA TRP A 117 14.71 -8.52 2.52
C TRP A 117 14.74 -10.04 2.45
N GLU A 118 15.68 -10.66 3.14
CA GLU A 118 15.54 -12.07 3.49
C GLU A 118 14.43 -12.21 4.55
N PRO A 119 13.43 -13.08 4.34
CA PRO A 119 12.45 -13.38 5.36
C PRO A 119 13.12 -13.92 6.63
N GLU A 120 12.68 -13.43 7.78
CA GLU A 120 13.01 -14.10 9.05
C GLU A 120 12.50 -15.53 8.97
N ALA A 121 13.39 -16.50 9.16
CA ALA A 121 13.05 -17.92 9.04
C ALA A 121 11.84 -18.22 9.95
N PRO A 122 10.87 -19.05 9.51
CA PRO A 122 9.74 -19.40 10.35
C PRO A 122 10.26 -19.92 11.68
N VAL A 123 9.88 -19.27 12.78
CA VAL A 123 10.26 -19.75 14.10
C VAL A 123 9.54 -21.06 14.30
N GLU A 124 10.24 -22.18 14.07
CA GLU A 124 9.72 -23.53 14.26
C GLU A 124 9.36 -23.71 15.74
N GLY A 125 8.09 -23.42 16.04
CA GLY A 125 7.49 -23.66 17.33
C GLY A 125 7.49 -25.16 17.61
N LYS A 126 8.15 -25.53 18.70
CA LYS A 126 8.02 -26.84 19.35
C LYS A 126 6.64 -26.98 20.00
#